data_AF-A0A961HME5-F1
#
_entry.id   AF-A0A961HME5-F1
#
_cell.length_a   1.000
_cell.length_b   1.000
_cell.length_c   1.000
_cell.angle_alpha   90.00
_cell.angle_beta   90.00
_cell.angle_gamma   90.00
#
_symmetry.space_group_name_H-M   'P 1'
#
loop_
_entity.id
_entity.type
_entity.pdbx_description
1 polymer ?
#
loop_
_entity_poly.entity_id
_entity_poly.type
_entity_poly.pdbx_seq_one_letter_code
_entity_poly.pdbx_strand_id
1 'polypeptide(L)'
;MTDTTYDHDEDVELTEYTSESEGPVSDEPARKPTASAPGAGTGRRKQAIARVRIVPGTGEWTINGRTLENYFPNKVHQQIV
;
A
#
# COMPACT_ATOMS: atom_id res chain seq x y z
N MET A 1 52.09 -19.65 49.19
CA MET A 1 50.87 -18.84 49.03
C MET A 1 51.30 -17.41 49.30
N THR A 2 51.65 -16.67 48.24
CA THR A 2 52.12 -15.28 48.34
C THR A 2 51.02 -14.33 47.89
N ASP A 3 50.94 -13.25 48.64
CA ASP A 3 50.06 -12.09 48.60
C ASP A 3 50.06 -11.34 47.25
N THR A 4 48.93 -10.75 46.86
CA THR A 4 48.93 -9.58 45.97
C THR A 4 47.71 -8.72 46.27
N THR A 5 48.02 -7.47 46.56
CA THR A 5 47.17 -6.37 46.97
C THR A 5 46.74 -5.52 45.77
N TYR A 6 45.63 -4.80 45.98
CA TYR A 6 45.27 -3.50 45.41
C TYR A 6 44.70 -3.41 43.98
N ASP A 7 43.38 -3.17 43.96
CA ASP A 7 42.67 -2.08 43.29
C ASP A 7 43.37 -1.36 42.13
N HIS A 8 42.72 -1.43 40.97
CA HIS A 8 42.98 -0.59 39.81
C HIS A 8 41.66 -0.29 39.13
N ASP A 9 40.93 0.68 39.68
CA ASP A 9 40.07 1.55 38.88
C ASP A 9 40.98 2.31 37.89
N GLU A 10 41.05 1.82 36.65
CA GLU A 10 41.35 2.67 35.51
C GLU A 10 40.12 2.65 34.60
N ASP A 11 39.44 3.79 34.60
CA ASP A 11 38.54 4.22 33.56
C ASP A 11 39.21 4.05 32.18
N VAL A 12 38.80 3.02 31.43
CA VAL A 12 39.00 2.99 29.97
C VAL A 12 37.64 3.10 29.33
N GLU A 13 37.39 4.32 28.85
CA GLU A 13 36.19 4.75 28.14
C GLU A 13 35.88 3.85 26.93
N LEU A 14 34.57 3.74 26.66
CA LEU A 14 33.93 3.09 25.53
C LEU A 14 34.76 3.09 24.24
N THR A 15 34.93 1.90 23.65
CA THR A 15 34.94 1.78 22.18
C THR A 15 33.91 0.74 21.79
N GLU A 16 32.65 1.15 21.82
CA GLU A 16 31.57 0.49 21.08
C GLU A 16 31.98 0.35 19.61
N TYR A 17 32.21 -0.88 19.17
CA TYR A 17 32.28 -1.20 17.74
C TYR A 17 30.85 -1.47 17.28
N THR A 18 30.13 -0.41 16.93
CA THR A 18 28.97 -0.56 16.04
C THR A 18 29.37 -0.09 14.67
N SER A 19 29.30 -1.00 13.69
CA SER A 19 29.49 -0.65 12.29
C SER A 19 28.20 0.04 11.80
N GLU A 20 27.95 1.25 12.27
CA GLU A 20 26.85 2.06 11.76
C GLU A 20 27.21 2.58 10.37
N SER A 21 26.72 1.86 9.35
CA SER A 21 26.50 2.47 8.05
C SER A 21 25.26 3.35 8.20
N GLU A 22 25.44 4.64 8.43
CA GLU A 22 24.41 5.66 8.23
C GLU A 22 24.10 5.78 6.72
N GLY A 23 23.43 4.77 6.17
CA GLY A 23 22.53 5.02 5.06
C GLY A 23 21.43 5.95 5.59
N PRO A 24 20.90 6.89 4.80
CA PRO A 24 19.84 7.77 5.26
C PRO A 24 18.65 6.92 5.72
N VAL A 25 18.51 6.75 7.03
CA VAL A 25 17.30 6.22 7.67
C VAL A 25 16.29 7.35 7.68
N SER A 26 15.80 7.67 6.49
CA SER A 26 14.64 8.51 6.34
C SER A 26 13.47 7.74 6.93
N ASP A 27 13.15 8.00 8.20
CA ASP A 27 11.87 7.68 8.84
C ASP A 27 10.75 8.57 8.26
N GLU A 28 10.78 8.76 6.94
CA GLU A 28 9.67 9.33 6.22
C GLU A 28 8.72 8.17 5.92
N PRO A 29 7.45 8.26 6.30
CA PRO A 29 6.48 7.23 5.92
C PRO A 29 6.48 7.20 4.40
N ALA A 30 7.05 6.13 3.83
CA ALA A 30 7.07 5.90 2.39
C ALA A 30 5.64 6.10 1.88
N ARG A 31 5.39 7.23 1.22
CA ARG A 31 4.05 7.65 0.81
C ARG A 31 3.62 6.68 -0.27
N LYS A 32 3.01 5.56 0.13
CA LYS A 32 2.33 4.65 -0.77
C LYS A 32 1.34 5.52 -1.55
N PRO A 33 1.46 5.62 -2.88
CA PRO A 33 0.47 6.37 -3.63
C PRO A 33 -0.88 5.73 -3.34
N THR A 34 -1.82 6.54 -2.84
CA THR A 34 -3.20 6.09 -2.75
C THR A 34 -3.62 5.66 -4.15
N ALA A 35 -4.25 4.49 -4.27
CA ALA A 35 -4.61 3.87 -5.55
C ALA A 35 -5.75 4.61 -6.27
N SER A 36 -5.69 5.94 -6.32
CA SER A 36 -6.61 6.85 -6.99
C SER A 36 -6.13 7.16 -8.41
N ALA A 37 -5.43 6.21 -9.04
CA ALA A 37 -5.17 6.29 -10.46
C ALA A 37 -6.41 5.81 -11.22
N PRO A 38 -6.74 6.40 -12.37
CA PRO A 38 -7.82 5.90 -13.20
C PRO A 38 -7.52 4.44 -13.62
N GLY A 39 -8.46 3.56 -13.31
CA GLY A 39 -8.38 2.14 -13.62
C GLY A 39 -9.05 1.82 -14.95
N ALA A 40 -8.56 0.81 -15.66
CA ALA A 40 -9.25 0.24 -16.81
C ALA A 40 -9.31 -1.28 -16.66
N GLY A 41 -10.40 -1.88 -17.14
CA GLY A 41 -10.61 -3.31 -17.07
C GLY A 41 -11.51 -3.83 -18.18
N THR A 42 -11.48 -5.13 -18.38
CA THR A 42 -12.38 -5.83 -19.30
C THR A 42 -13.05 -6.98 -18.59
N GLY A 43 -14.38 -7.07 -18.67
CA GLY A 43 -15.16 -8.16 -18.13
C GLY A 43 -15.71 -9.05 -19.24
N ARG A 44 -15.68 -10.38 -19.05
CA ARG A 44 -16.30 -11.35 -19.96
C ARG A 44 -17.28 -12.22 -19.18
N ARG A 45 -18.52 -12.33 -19.66
CA ARG A 45 -19.48 -13.33 -19.16
C ARG A 45 -20.10 -14.05 -20.34
N LYS A 46 -19.89 -15.37 -20.41
CA LYS A 46 -20.30 -16.20 -21.55
C LYS A 46 -19.71 -15.64 -22.85
N GLN A 47 -20.57 -15.15 -23.75
CA GLN A 47 -20.22 -14.52 -25.04
C GLN A 47 -20.14 -12.98 -24.97
N ALA A 48 -20.55 -12.37 -23.85
CA ALA A 48 -20.56 -10.91 -23.71
C ALA A 48 -19.21 -10.39 -23.19
N ILE A 49 -18.74 -9.28 -23.77
CA ILE A 49 -17.51 -8.58 -23.40
C ILE A 49 -17.85 -7.11 -23.08
N ALA A 50 -17.39 -6.63 -21.93
CA ALA A 50 -17.54 -5.24 -21.49
C ALA A 50 -16.16 -4.63 -21.23
N ARG A 51 -15.99 -3.34 -21.56
CA ARG A 51 -14.80 -2.55 -21.22
C ARG A 51 -15.22 -1.49 -20.20
N VAL A 52 -14.48 -1.41 -19.10
CA VAL A 52 -14.77 -0.53 -17.97
C VAL A 52 -13.63 0.45 -17.78
N ARG A 53 -13.97 1.70 -17.49
CA ARG A 53 -13.04 2.73 -17.05
C ARG A 53 -13.53 3.24 -15.70
N ILE A 54 -12.65 3.23 -14.71
CA ILE A 54 -12.94 3.64 -13.34
C ILE A 54 -12.16 4.92 -13.10
N VAL A 55 -12.86 5.98 -12.72
CA VAL A 55 -12.28 7.27 -12.36
C VAL A 55 -12.70 7.56 -10.92
N PRO A 56 -11.80 8.06 -10.06
CA PRO A 56 -12.18 8.48 -8.72
C PRO A 56 -13.24 9.59 -8.79
N GLY A 57 -14.37 9.43 -8.10
CA GLY A 57 -15.48 10.40 -8.17
C GLY A 57 -16.79 9.91 -7.53
N THR A 58 -17.90 10.48 -8.00
CA THR A 58 -19.27 10.40 -7.45
C THR A 58 -19.96 9.03 -7.57
N GLY A 59 -19.29 8.01 -8.10
CA GLY A 59 -19.86 6.66 -8.23
C GLY A 59 -21.02 6.57 -9.22
N GLU A 60 -21.06 7.42 -10.25
CA GLU A 60 -22.04 7.36 -11.34
C GLU A 60 -21.66 6.30 -12.37
N TRP A 61 -22.65 5.53 -12.86
CA TRP A 61 -22.44 4.42 -13.81
C TRP A 61 -23.19 4.71 -15.11
N THR A 62 -22.43 4.89 -16.19
CA THR A 62 -22.96 5.06 -17.54
C THR A 62 -22.55 3.89 -18.43
N ILE A 63 -23.51 3.17 -18.99
CA ILE A 63 -23.30 2.04 -19.90
C ILE A 63 -23.78 2.44 -21.29
N ASN A 64 -22.87 2.63 -22.24
CA ASN A 64 -23.18 3.05 -23.62
C ASN A 64 -24.12 4.29 -23.69
N GLY A 65 -23.92 5.26 -22.79
CA GLY A 65 -24.74 6.47 -22.70
C GLY A 65 -26.10 6.30 -22.01
N ARG A 66 -26.35 5.15 -21.36
CA ARG A 66 -27.56 4.87 -20.57
C ARG A 66 -27.20 4.70 -19.09
N THR A 67 -28.13 5.05 -18.20
CA THR A 67 -28.00 4.80 -16.76
C THR A 67 -28.17 3.32 -16.44
N LEU A 68 -27.64 2.86 -15.30
CA LEU A 68 -27.70 1.47 -14.86
C LEU A 68 -29.14 0.93 -14.83
N GLU A 69 -30.08 1.71 -14.31
CA GLU A 69 -31.49 1.35 -14.17
C GLU A 69 -32.16 1.09 -15.53
N ASN A 70 -31.83 1.90 -16.54
CA ASN A 70 -32.37 1.77 -17.88
C ASN A 70 -31.74 0.60 -18.66
N TYR A 71 -30.47 0.28 -18.39
CA TYR A 71 -29.78 -0.82 -19.07
C TYR A 71 -30.09 -2.19 -18.47
N PHE A 72 -30.25 -2.26 -17.14
CA PHE A 72 -30.67 -3.45 -16.40
C PHE A 72 -31.94 -3.17 -15.59
N PRO A 73 -33.14 -3.38 -16.17
CA PRO A 73 -34.40 -3.10 -15.48
C PRO A 73 -34.66 -3.99 -14.25
N ASN A 74 -34.07 -5.19 -14.22
CA ASN A 74 -34.24 -6.12 -13.11
C ASN A 74 -33.23 -5.83 -11.98
N LYS A 75 -33.73 -5.64 -10.76
CA LYS A 75 -32.92 -5.37 -9.56
C LYS A 75 -31.89 -6.46 -9.25
N VAL A 76 -32.18 -7.72 -9.58
CA VAL A 76 -31.22 -8.82 -9.38
C VAL A 76 -29.96 -8.61 -10.22
N HIS A 77 -30.10 -8.06 -11.43
CA HIS A 77 -28.94 -7.76 -12.27
C HIS A 77 -28.20 -6.51 -11.83
N GLN A 78 -28.88 -5.53 -11.24
CA GLN A 78 -28.22 -4.32 -10.70
C GLN A 78 -27.33 -4.63 -9.48
N GLN A 79 -27.69 -5.64 -8.68
CA GLN A 79 -26.90 -6.04 -7.51
C GLN A 79 -25.63 -6.84 -7.88
N ILE A 80 -25.69 -7.62 -8.96
CA ILE A 80 -24.61 -8.54 -9.34
C ILE A 80 -23.52 -7.86 -10.18
N VAL A 81 -23.84 -6.75 -10.84
CA VAL A 81 -23.00 -6.11 -11.85
C VAL A 81 -22.17 -4.97 -11.27
#